data_AF-H5UUC0-F1
#
_entry.id   AF-H5UUC0-F1
#
_cell.length_a   1.000
_cell.length_b   1.000
_cell.length_c   1.000
_cell.angle_alpha   90.00
_cell.angle_beta   90.00
_cell.angle_gamma   90.00
#
_symmetry.space_group_name_H-M   'P 1'
#
loop_
_entity.id
_entity.type
_entity.pdbx_description
1 polymer ?
#
loop_
_entity_poly.entity_id
_entity_poly.type
_entity_poly.pdbx_seq_one_letter_code
_entity_poly.pdbx_strand_id
1 'polypeptide(L)' 'MQRTDGTNEPREQRVDWFWTSRDWRGEPRICEPCKAQGLGWFRIDELPEPMPDYERFILGGLSTGSLELDTALGYDS' A
#
# COMPACT_ATOMS: atom_id res chain seq x y z
N MET A 1 -1.66 6.74 6.61
CA MET A 1 -0.22 6.56 6.88
C MET A 1 0.51 7.84 6.53
N GLN A 2 1.34 8.34 7.43
CA GLN A 2 2.35 9.34 7.11
C GLN A 2 3.66 8.59 6.84
N ARG A 3 4.36 8.92 5.76
CA ARG A 3 5.65 8.29 5.47
C ARG A 3 6.64 9.26 4.85
N THR A 4 7.91 8.94 5.02
CA THR A 4 9.05 9.53 4.31
C THR A 4 10.02 8.43 3.90
N ASP A 5 10.99 8.74 3.04
CA ASP A 5 12.08 7.85 2.65
C ASP A 5 13.28 7.91 3.61
N GLY A 6 13.11 8.57 4.76
CA GLY A 6 14.15 8.84 5.75
C GLY A 6 14.94 10.12 5.47
N THR A 7 14.66 10.84 4.38
CA THR A 7 15.29 12.13 4.09
C THR A 7 14.47 13.30 4.62
N ASN A 8 15.12 14.46 4.72
CA ASN A 8 14.49 15.74 5.04
C ASN A 8 13.99 16.49 3.78
N GLU A 9 13.93 15.83 2.63
CA GLU A 9 13.40 16.42 1.40
C GLU A 9 11.87 16.57 1.51
N PRO A 10 11.30 17.79 1.40
CA PRO A 10 9.86 17.98 1.57
C PRO A 10 9.01 17.20 0.58
N ARG A 11 9.56 16.88 -0.60
CA ARG A 11 8.86 16.10 -1.63
C ARG A 11 8.66 14.64 -1.27
N GLU A 12 9.47 14.12 -0.36
CA GLU A 12 9.43 12.70 0.03
C GLU A 12 8.48 12.44 1.20
N GLN A 13 7.96 13.50 1.82
CA GLN A 13 6.91 13.41 2.84
C GLN A 13 5.54 13.20 2.18
N ARG A 14 4.87 12.10 2.52
CA ARG A 14 3.60 11.70 1.93
C ARG A 14 2.59 11.30 3.00
N VAL A 15 1.32 11.56 2.70
CA VAL A 15 0.19 11.01 3.43
C VAL A 15 -0.57 10.09 2.48
N ASP A 16 -0.54 8.81 2.76
CA ASP A 16 -1.28 7.78 2.03
C ASP A 16 -2.53 7.39 2.81
N TRP A 17 -3.64 7.29 2.09
CA TRP A 17 -4.94 6.88 2.61
C TRP A 17 -5.29 5.53 1.99
N PHE A 18 -5.70 4.58 2.83
CA PHE A 18 -6.02 3.21 2.41
C PHE A 18 -7.48 2.91 2.71
N TRP A 19 -8.15 2.24 1.79
CA TRP A 19 -9.52 1.79 1.95
C TRP A 19 -9.63 0.32 1.58
N THR A 20 -10.49 -0.39 2.30
CA THR A 20 -10.90 -1.74 1.92
C THR A 20 -12.32 -1.71 1.37
N SER A 21 -12.61 -2.57 0.40
CA SER A 21 -13.97 -2.85 -0.02
C SER A 21 -14.22 -4.35 0.05
N ARG A 22 -15.39 -4.73 0.54
CA ARG A 22 -15.87 -6.12 0.52
C ARG A 22 -16.77 -6.39 -0.68
N ASP A 23 -17.28 -5.33 -1.30
CA ASP A 23 -18.28 -5.40 -2.35
C ASP A 23 -17.86 -4.53 -3.54
N TRP A 24 -17.80 -5.13 -4.73
CA TRP A 24 -17.66 -4.42 -5.99
C TRP A 24 -18.53 -5.08 -7.07
N ARG A 25 -18.70 -4.40 -8.20
CA ARG A 25 -19.45 -4.92 -9.34
C ARG A 25 -18.63 -4.81 -10.62
N GLY A 26 -18.76 -5.80 -11.49
CA GLY A 26 -17.98 -5.91 -12.73
C GLY A 26 -16.62 -6.57 -12.51
N GLU A 27 -15.84 -6.67 -13.59
CA GLU A 27 -14.53 -7.31 -13.61
C GLU A 27 -13.41 -6.25 -13.58
N PRO A 28 -12.43 -6.35 -12.67
CA PRO A 28 -11.23 -5.52 -12.69
C PRO A 28 -10.46 -5.66 -14.01
N ARG A 29 -10.04 -4.54 -14.59
CA ARG A 29 -9.24 -4.52 -15.82
C ARG A 29 -8.23 -3.39 -15.80
N ILE A 30 -7.16 -3.55 -16.56
CA ILE A 30 -6.19 -2.49 -16.81
C ILE A 30 -6.83 -1.43 -17.73
N CYS A 31 -7.00 -0.21 -17.22
CA CYS A 31 -7.56 0.91 -17.98
C CYS A 31 -6.48 1.81 -18.62
N GLU A 32 -5.23 1.73 -18.17
CA GLU A 32 -4.11 2.53 -18.68
C GLU A 32 -2.90 1.62 -18.97
N PRO A 33 -2.89 0.89 -20.10
CA PRO A 33 -1.86 -0.13 -20.39
C PRO A 33 -0.43 0.41 -20.50
N CYS A 34 -0.26 1.71 -20.77
CA CYS A 34 1.06 2.34 -20.78
C CYS A 34 1.61 2.65 -19.39
N LYS A 35 0.77 2.57 -18.34
CA LYS A 35 1.15 2.83 -16.95
C LYS A 35 1.16 1.57 -16.10
N ALA A 36 0.26 0.62 -16.36
CA ALA A 36 0.13 -0.60 -15.56
C ALA A 36 0.57 -1.83 -16.36
N GLN A 37 1.55 -2.56 -15.83
CA GLN A 37 2.12 -3.75 -16.46
C GLN A 37 1.33 -5.04 -16.18
N GLY A 38 0.48 -5.06 -15.16
CA GLY A 38 -0.27 -6.25 -14.76
C GLY A 38 -1.38 -5.96 -13.76
N LEU A 39 -2.28 -6.92 -13.60
CA LEU A 39 -3.35 -6.93 -12.62
C LEU A 39 -3.64 -8.38 -12.23
N GLY A 40 -3.79 -8.65 -10.93
CA GLY A 40 -4.04 -10.00 -10.44
C GLY A 40 -4.55 -10.00 -9.01
N TRP A 41 -5.12 -11.14 -8.62
CA TRP A 41 -5.52 -11.43 -7.25
C TRP A 41 -4.44 -12.25 -6.57
N PHE A 42 -4.02 -11.81 -5.38
CA PHE A 42 -2.99 -12.48 -4.58
C PHE A 42 -3.55 -12.77 -3.21
N ARG A 43 -3.08 -13.86 -2.59
CA ARG A 43 -3.35 -14.08 -1.18
C ARG A 43 -2.55 -13.07 -0.35
N ILE A 44 -3.11 -12.61 0.76
CA ILE A 44 -2.47 -11.61 1.62
C ILE A 44 -1.16 -12.12 2.25
N ASP A 45 -1.02 -13.44 2.38
CA ASP A 45 0.17 -14.14 2.89
C ASP A 45 1.12 -14.62 1.76
N GLU A 46 0.81 -14.31 0.50
CA GLU A 46 1.57 -14.71 -0.70
C GLU A 46 1.59 -13.57 -1.73
N LEU A 47 2.07 -12.41 -1.29
CA LEU A 47 2.17 -11.20 -2.11
C LEU A 47 3.31 -11.31 -3.15
N PRO A 48 3.19 -10.68 -4.32
CA PRO A 48 4.19 -10.74 -5.37
C PRO A 48 5.46 -9.95 -5.00
N GLU A 49 6.57 -10.27 -5.68
CA GLU A 49 7.82 -9.53 -5.54
C GLU A 49 8.38 -8.99 -6.86
N PRO A 50 8.99 -7.79 -6.84
CA PRO A 50 9.19 -6.91 -5.69
C PRO A 50 7.96 -6.05 -5.34
N MET A 51 7.76 -5.74 -4.06
CA MET A 51 6.74 -4.79 -3.56
C MET A 51 7.36 -3.75 -2.61
N PRO A 52 6.92 -2.47 -2.64
CA PRO A 52 7.39 -1.45 -1.69
C PRO A 52 7.10 -1.85 -0.23
N ASP A 53 8.09 -1.67 0.64
CA ASP A 53 8.01 -2.10 2.05
C ASP A 53 6.84 -1.47 2.82
N TYR A 54 6.48 -0.22 2.52
CA TYR A 54 5.38 0.46 3.18
C TYR A 54 4.00 -0.14 2.81
N GLU A 55 3.84 -0.66 1.59
CA GLU A 55 2.61 -1.34 1.18
C GLU A 55 2.50 -2.70 1.86
N ARG A 56 3.63 -3.43 1.94
CA ARG A 56 3.71 -4.69 2.67
C ARG A 56 3.37 -4.51 4.16
N PHE A 57 3.87 -3.45 4.79
CA PHE A 57 3.55 -3.12 6.18
C PHE A 57 2.03 -2.97 6.39
N ILE A 58 1.37 -2.19 5.53
CA ILE A 58 -0.09 -1.98 5.62
C ILE A 58 -0.86 -3.29 5.38
N LEU A 59 -0.51 -4.06 4.36
CA LEU A 59 -1.19 -5.31 4.04
C LEU A 59 -1.01 -6.35 5.15
N GLY A 60 0.18 -6.43 5.76
CA GLY A 60 0.44 -7.28 6.92
C GLY A 60 -0.42 -6.88 8.12
N GLY A 61 -0.43 -5.60 8.48
CA GLY A 61 -1.25 -5.09 9.57
C GLY A 61 -2.75 -5.26 9.33
N LEU A 62 -3.21 -5.12 8.07
CA LEU A 62 -4.60 -5.38 7.70
C LEU A 62 -4.97 -6.85 7.92
N SER A 63 -4.06 -7.77 7.59
CA SER A 63 -4.27 -9.21 7.79
C SER A 63 -4.38 -9.60 9.26
N THR A 64 -3.64 -8.94 10.14
CA THR A 64 -3.60 -9.22 11.59
C THR A 64 -4.59 -8.39 12.38
N GLY A 65 -5.18 -7.34 11.78
CA GLY A 65 -6.02 -6.37 12.48
C GLY A 65 -5.23 -5.46 13.43
N SER A 66 -3.93 -5.28 13.20
CA SER A 66 -3.04 -4.52 14.08
C SER A 66 -2.71 -3.11 13.60
N LEU A 67 -3.44 -2.60 12.59
CA LEU A 67 -3.25 -1.22 12.11
C LEU A 67 -3.87 -0.23 13.09
N GLU A 68 -3.06 0.72 13.53
CA GLU A 68 -3.53 1.93 14.21
C GLU A 68 -4.20 2.88 13.22
N LEU A 69 -5.06 3.78 13.75
CA LEU A 69 -5.75 4.78 12.93
C LEU A 69 -4.76 5.68 12.19
N ASP A 70 -3.72 6.11 12.89
CA ASP A 70 -2.57 6.81 12.36
C ASP A 70 -1.33 5.91 12.44
N THR A 71 -0.60 5.85 11.33
CA THR A 71 0.61 5.04 11.19
C THR A 71 1.68 5.94 10.60
N ALA A 72 2.84 6.02 11.25
CA ALA A 72 4.02 6.71 10.76
C ALA A 72 5.11 5.70 10.36
N LEU A 73 5.76 5.91 9.23
CA LEU A 73 6.82 5.01 8.74
C LEU A 73 7.99 5.80 8.14
N GLY A 74 9.22 5.38 8.46
CA GLY A 74 10.44 5.97 7.89
C GLY A 74 10.89 7.28 8.55
N TYR A 75 10.28 7.68 9.67
CA TYR A 75 10.76 8.81 10.47
C TYR A 75 11.77 8.32 11.51
N ASP A 76 12.89 9.03 11.63
CA ASP A 76 13.82 8.81 12.74
C ASP A 76 13.13 9.20 14.06
N SER A 77 13.32 8.36 15.09
CA SER A 77 12.81 8.57 16.46
C SER A 77 13.53 9.68 17.20
#